data_AF-W2U792-F1
#
_entry.id   AF-W2U792-F1
#
_cell.length_a   1.000
_cell.length_b   1.000
_cell.length_c   1.000
_cell.angle_alpha   90.00
_cell.angle_beta   90.00
_cell.angle_gamma   90.00
#
_symmetry.space_group_name_H-M   'P 1'
#
loop_
_entity.id
_entity.type
_entity.pdbx_description
1 polymer ?
#
loop_
_entity_poly.entity_id
_entity_poly.type
_entity_poly.pdbx_seq_one_letter_code
_entity_poly.pdbx_strand_id
1 'polypeptide(L)'
;MEHLPLKLYQASERLKAYARIAGSFAIAFRGGRPTGVSGQARETDYALLLEDAGTIFQSTALGEDGIVLVSPEGVRVAYKASLGA
;
A
#
# COMPACT_ATOMS: atom_id res chain seq x y z
N MET A 1 4.10 16.75 -16.66
CA MET A 1 2.75 16.24 -16.37
C MET A 1 2.86 14.74 -16.22
N GLU A 2 3.12 14.27 -14.99
CA GLU A 2 3.61 12.91 -14.73
C GLU A 2 2.54 11.84 -14.91
N HIS A 3 2.97 10.65 -15.37
CA HIS A 3 2.16 9.47 -15.67
C HIS A 3 1.65 8.74 -14.40
N LEU A 4 1.10 9.49 -13.44
CA LEU A 4 0.53 8.98 -12.18
C LEU A 4 -0.36 7.72 -12.34
N PRO A 5 -1.24 7.62 -13.37
CA PRO A 5 -2.07 6.43 -13.56
C PRO A 5 -1.27 5.15 -13.80
N LEU A 6 -0.14 5.25 -14.53
CA LEU A 6 0.68 4.09 -14.86
C LEU A 6 1.48 3.61 -13.65
N LYS A 7 2.05 4.55 -12.86
CA LYS A 7 2.80 4.20 -11.63
C LYS A 7 1.89 3.50 -10.61
N LEU A 8 0.66 3.98 -10.42
CA LEU A 8 -0.33 3.37 -9.53
C LEU A 8 -0.72 1.96 -9.97
N TYR A 9 -0.99 1.79 -11.26
CA TYR A 9 -1.31 0.48 -11.82
C TYR A 9 -0.16 -0.51 -11.61
N GLN A 10 1.08 -0.10 -11.93
CA GLN A 10 2.25 -0.96 -11.77
C GLN A 10 2.50 -1.35 -10.31
N ALA A 11 2.40 -0.41 -9.36
CA ALA A 11 2.53 -0.70 -7.94
C ALA A 11 1.46 -1.70 -7.47
N SER A 12 0.21 -1.52 -7.91
CA SER A 12 -0.88 -2.44 -7.60
C SER A 12 -0.63 -3.85 -8.16
N GLU A 13 -0.19 -3.96 -9.41
CA GLU A 13 0.13 -5.26 -10.02
C GLU A 13 1.31 -5.96 -9.33
N ARG A 14 2.35 -5.22 -8.93
CA ARG A 14 3.49 -5.79 -8.19
C ARG A 14 3.07 -6.34 -6.82
N LEU A 15 2.27 -5.58 -6.06
CA LEU A 15 1.76 -6.04 -4.77
C LEU A 15 0.86 -7.28 -4.91
N LYS A 16 -0.03 -7.32 -5.92
CA LYS A 16 -0.84 -8.51 -6.21
C LYS A 16 0.01 -9.70 -6.62
N ALA A 17 1.04 -9.49 -7.46
CA ALA A 17 1.96 -10.54 -7.88
C ALA A 17 2.72 -11.13 -6.70
N TYR A 18 3.15 -10.28 -5.76
CA TYR A 18 3.77 -10.73 -4.52
C TYR A 18 2.79 -11.54 -3.67
N ALA A 19 1.56 -11.07 -3.49
CA ALA A 19 0.55 -11.77 -2.69
C ALA A 19 0.16 -13.15 -3.25
N ARG A 20 0.28 -13.38 -4.56
CA ARG A 20 0.11 -14.71 -5.17
C ARG A 20 1.14 -15.73 -4.71
N ILE A 21 2.33 -15.27 -4.34
CA ILE A 21 3.47 -16.12 -3.95
C ILE A 21 3.56 -16.22 -2.43
N ALA A 22 3.51 -15.09 -1.76
CA ALA A 22 3.73 -14.99 -0.32
C ALA A 22 2.45 -15.09 0.50
N GLY A 23 1.28 -14.91 -0.11
CA GLY A 23 -0.01 -14.78 0.57
C GLY A 23 -0.37 -13.34 0.91
N SER A 24 -1.58 -13.14 1.44
CA SER A 24 -2.10 -11.82 1.77
C SER A 24 -1.33 -11.15 2.91
N PHE A 25 -1.22 -9.83 2.81
CA PHE A 25 -0.54 -8.99 3.78
C PHE A 25 -1.18 -7.62 3.86
N ALA A 26 -0.81 -6.87 4.88
CA ALA A 26 -1.29 -5.52 5.12
C ALA A 26 -0.15 -4.59 5.48
N ILE A 27 -0.29 -3.31 5.13
CA ILE A 27 0.71 -2.27 5.42
C ILE A 27 0.01 -1.13 6.14
N ALA A 28 0.45 -0.83 7.35
CA ALA A 28 -0.12 0.22 8.18
C ALA A 28 0.54 1.57 7.90
N PHE A 29 -0.27 2.62 7.86
CA PHE A 29 0.14 4.00 7.64
C PHE A 29 -0.26 4.88 8.82
N ARG A 30 0.64 5.78 9.21
CA ARG A 30 0.37 6.85 10.19
C ARG A 30 0.87 8.18 9.63
N GLY A 31 0.01 9.19 9.58
CA GLY A 31 0.33 10.49 9.00
C GLY A 31 0.82 10.39 7.55
N GLY A 32 0.26 9.47 6.76
CA GLY A 32 0.69 9.19 5.39
C GLY A 32 2.02 8.44 5.23
N ARG A 33 2.68 8.03 6.34
CA ARG A 33 3.94 7.28 6.31
C ARG A 33 3.72 5.81 6.66
N PRO A 34 4.34 4.86 5.94
CA PRO A 34 4.27 3.46 6.32
C PRO A 34 4.97 3.22 7.66
N THR A 35 4.38 2.36 8.50
CA THR A 35 4.87 2.07 9.86
C THR A 35 5.15 0.59 10.10
N GLY A 36 4.60 -0.30 9.27
CA GLY A 36 4.86 -1.72 9.40
C GLY A 36 4.12 -2.55 8.35
N VAL A 37 4.60 -3.77 8.18
CA VAL A 37 4.00 -4.82 7.36
C VAL A 37 3.50 -5.91 8.30
N SER A 38 2.34 -6.49 8.00
CA SER A 38 1.74 -7.60 8.74
C SER A 38 1.23 -8.67 7.78
N GLY A 39 1.17 -9.93 8.24
CA GLY A 39 0.75 -11.07 7.42
C GLY A 39 1.94 -11.88 6.92
N GLN A 40 1.79 -12.50 5.74
CA GLN A 40 2.73 -13.51 5.25
C GLN A 40 3.91 -12.94 4.43
N ALA A 41 4.09 -11.62 4.43
CA ALA A 41 5.20 -10.98 3.73
C ALA A 41 6.55 -11.25 4.42
N ARG A 42 7.59 -11.49 3.61
CA ARG A 42 8.96 -11.70 4.10
C ARG A 42 9.65 -10.37 4.37
N GLU A 43 10.35 -10.28 5.50
CA GLU A 43 11.04 -9.05 5.93
C GLU A 43 12.03 -8.50 4.91
N THR A 44 12.72 -9.39 4.16
CA THR A 44 13.66 -9.00 3.10
C THR A 44 13.02 -8.16 1.99
N ASP A 45 11.71 -8.30 1.80
CA ASP A 45 10.98 -7.65 0.72
C ASP A 45 10.28 -6.36 1.20
N TYR A 46 10.30 -6.07 2.51
CA TYR A 46 9.52 -4.98 3.09
C TYR A 46 9.80 -3.63 2.44
N ALA A 47 11.07 -3.32 2.12
CA ALA A 47 11.40 -2.06 1.47
C ALA A 47 10.62 -1.83 0.17
N LEU A 48 10.54 -2.84 -0.69
CA LEU A 48 9.81 -2.79 -1.96
C LEU A 48 8.30 -2.72 -1.73
N LEU A 49 7.78 -3.51 -0.79
CA LEU A 49 6.35 -3.52 -0.47
C LEU A 49 5.88 -2.18 0.10
N LEU A 50 6.70 -1.54 0.95
CA LEU A 50 6.41 -0.23 1.53
C LEU A 50 6.45 0.88 0.47
N GLU A 51 7.38 0.82 -0.50
CA GLU A 51 7.46 1.77 -1.61
C GLU A 51 6.21 1.71 -2.51
N ASP A 52 5.82 0.50 -2.92
CA ASP A 52 4.66 0.29 -3.78
C ASP A 52 3.36 0.69 -3.06
N ALA A 53 3.19 0.28 -1.80
CA ALA A 53 2.02 0.68 -1.02
C ALA A 53 2.00 2.18 -0.73
N GLY A 54 3.16 2.82 -0.54
CA GLY A 54 3.27 4.27 -0.37
C GLY A 54 2.77 5.02 -1.60
N THR A 55 3.14 4.55 -2.80
CA THR A 55 2.64 5.10 -4.08
C THR A 55 1.12 5.06 -4.14
N ILE A 56 0.51 3.93 -3.75
CA ILE A 56 -0.94 3.75 -3.74
C ILE A 56 -1.59 4.65 -2.68
N PHE A 57 -1.11 4.60 -1.44
CA PHE A 57 -1.71 5.31 -0.32
C PHE A 57 -1.67 6.83 -0.52
N GLN A 58 -0.55 7.39 -0.97
CA GLN A 58 -0.40 8.84 -1.20
C GLN A 58 -1.33 9.38 -2.28
N SER A 59 -1.74 8.56 -3.25
CA SER A 59 -2.72 8.96 -4.27
C SER A 59 -4.17 9.00 -3.76
N THR A 60 -4.45 8.35 -2.63
CA THR A 60 -5.82 8.15 -2.11
C THR A 60 -6.07 8.89 -0.80
N ALA A 61 -5.09 8.93 0.11
CA ALA A 61 -5.26 9.34 1.50
C ALA A 61 -4.01 10.09 2.02
N LEU A 62 -3.73 11.24 1.43
CA LEU A 62 -2.52 12.01 1.72
C LEU A 62 -2.52 12.52 3.17
N GLY A 63 -1.48 12.15 3.93
CA GLY A 63 -1.31 12.60 5.33
C GLY A 63 -2.22 11.90 6.34
N GLU A 64 -3.01 10.92 5.92
CA GLU A 64 -3.98 10.23 6.78
C GLU A 64 -3.40 8.99 7.47
N ASP A 65 -4.07 8.54 8.53
CA ASP A 65 -3.86 7.22 9.13
C ASP A 65 -4.70 6.17 8.39
N GLY A 66 -4.12 5.00 8.14
CA GLY A 66 -4.84 3.96 7.42
C GLY A 66 -4.06 2.68 7.21
N ILE A 67 -4.58 1.84 6.31
CA ILE A 67 -4.03 0.55 5.97
C ILE A 67 -4.23 0.27 4.48
N VAL A 68 -3.21 -0.32 3.86
CA VAL A 68 -3.30 -0.94 2.55
C VAL A 68 -3.44 -2.44 2.75
N LEU A 69 -4.54 -3.01 2.28
CA LEU A 69 -4.81 -4.45 2.29
C LEU A 69 -4.47 -5.03 0.92
N VAL A 70 -3.62 -6.05 0.89
CA VAL A 70 -3.17 -6.69 -0.35
C VAL A 70 -3.59 -8.16 -0.38
N SER A 71 -4.25 -8.54 -1.47
CA SER A 71 -4.55 -9.92 -1.83
C SER A 71 -4.20 -10.20 -3.30
N PRO A 72 -4.14 -11.47 -3.73
CA PRO A 72 -3.93 -11.83 -5.13
C PRO A 72 -4.91 -11.18 -6.13
N GLU A 73 -6.12 -10.89 -5.66
CA GLU A 73 -7.24 -10.35 -6.43
C GLU A 73 -7.23 -8.82 -6.48
N GLY A 74 -6.70 -8.15 -5.44
CA GLY A 74 -6.85 -6.71 -5.32
C GLY A 74 -5.99 -6.04 -4.25
N VAL A 75 -5.81 -4.74 -4.43
CA VAL A 75 -5.29 -3.83 -3.41
C VAL A 75 -6.41 -2.90 -2.98
N ARG A 76 -6.63 -2.76 -1.68
CA ARG A 76 -7.65 -1.88 -1.10
C ARG A 76 -7.01 -0.93 -0.10
N VAL A 77 -7.49 0.31 -0.07
CA VAL A 77 -7.07 1.32 0.90
C VAL A 77 -8.24 1.59 1.84
N ALA A 78 -8.00 1.46 3.14
CA ALA A 78 -8.92 1.94 4.17
C ALA A 78 -8.19 2.98 5.02
N TYR A 79 -8.79 4.13 5.23
CA TYR A 79 -8.17 5.22 5.98
C TYR A 79 -9.22 5.94 6.80
N LYS A 80 -8.77 6.54 7.90
CA LYS A 80 -9.60 7.45 8.69
C LYS A 80 -9.42 8.84 8.11
N ALA A 81 -10.43 9.35 7.42
CA ALA A 81 -10.40 10.72 6.93
C ALA A 81 -10.39 11.67 8.13
N SER A 82 -9.40 12.55 8.18
CA SER A 82 -9.37 13.65 9.12
C SER A 82 -10.26 14.75 8.56
N LEU A 83 -11.49 14.87 9.07
CA LEU A 83 -12.29 16.08 8.84
C LEU A 83 -11.46 17.23 9.43
N GLY A 84 -10.97 18.12 8.56
CA GLY A 84 -10.04 19.20 8.91
C GLY A 84 -10.41 19.89 10.21
N ALA A 85 -9.42 20.05 11.09
CA ALA A 85 -9.52 20.93 12.25
C ALA A 85 -9.61 22.39 11.82
#